data_AF-A0AAU8ZNX1-F1
#
_entry.id   AF-A0AAU8ZNX1-F1
#
_cell.length_a   1.000
_cell.length_b   1.000
_cell.length_c   1.000
_cell.angle_alpha   90.00
_cell.angle_beta   90.00
_cell.angle_gamma   90.00
#
_symmetry.space_group_name_H-M   'P 1'
#
loop_
_entity.id
_entity.type
_entity.pdbx_description
1 polymer ?
#
loop_
_entity_poly.entity_id
_entity_poly.type
_entity_poly.pdbx_seq_one_letter_code
_entity_poly.pdbx_strand_id
1 'polypeptide(L)' 'MKKKQVKLSRMFKGGRFVGYCLSVDGEMLSHQTDIKIETTSPPHSSISVSFLWHPSVVDDAPDIHLE' A
#
# COMPACT_ATOMS: atom_id res chain seq x y z
N MET A 1 -18.43 8.10 13.87
CA MET A 1 -17.81 7.23 12.83
C MET A 1 -16.56 6.60 13.42
N LYS A 2 -16.34 5.30 13.26
CA LYS A 2 -15.05 4.68 13.62
C LYS A 2 -13.99 5.17 12.62
N LYS A 3 -12.81 5.54 13.11
CA LYS A 3 -11.67 5.86 12.23
C LYS A 3 -11.18 4.56 11.58
N LYS A 4 -11.10 4.53 10.25
CA LYS A 4 -10.41 3.46 9.54
C LYS A 4 -8.91 3.57 9.81
N GLN A 5 -8.26 2.45 10.05
CA GLN A 5 -6.83 2.41 10.33
C GLN A 5 -6.07 2.13 9.04
N VAL A 6 -5.27 3.10 8.59
CA VAL A 6 -4.32 2.92 7.49
C VAL A 6 -2.94 2.59 8.06
N LYS A 7 -2.30 1.53 7.55
CA LYS A 7 -1.00 1.05 8.04
C LYS A 7 -0.12 0.54 6.91
N LEU A 8 1.18 0.81 7.04
CA LEU A 8 2.22 0.05 6.36
C LEU A 8 2.41 -1.29 7.09
N SER A 9 1.80 -2.35 6.57
CA SER A 9 1.79 -3.69 7.15
C SER A 9 2.93 -4.54 6.61
N ARG A 10 3.45 -5.44 7.44
CA ARG A 10 4.45 -6.44 7.03
C ARG A 10 3.74 -7.60 6.33
N MET A 11 4.21 -7.96 5.15
CA MET A 11 3.71 -9.11 4.40
C MET A 11 4.53 -10.35 4.70
N PHE A 12 3.84 -11.48 4.86
CA PHE A 12 4.45 -12.79 5.05
C PHE A 12 3.87 -13.81 4.08
N LYS A 13 4.73 -14.61 3.45
CA LYS A 13 4.34 -15.74 2.59
C LYS A 13 4.94 -17.01 3.17
N GLY A 14 4.09 -17.94 3.63
CA GLY A 14 4.54 -19.16 4.30
C GLY A 14 5.38 -18.89 5.57
N GLY A 15 5.00 -17.86 6.35
CA GLY A 15 5.73 -17.43 7.56
C GLY A 15 7.02 -16.65 7.30
N ARG A 16 7.45 -16.47 6.04
CA ARG A 16 8.64 -15.68 5.69
C ARG A 16 8.25 -14.26 5.35
N PHE A 17 8.98 -13.28 5.87
CA PHE A 17 8.82 -11.87 5.53
C PHE A 17 9.17 -11.64 4.04
N VAL A 18 8.28 -10.98 3.31
CA VAL A 18 8.45 -10.72 1.86
C VAL A 18 8.39 -9.24 1.49
N GLY A 19 8.10 -8.35 2.43
CA GLY A 19 8.05 -6.92 2.18
C GLY A 19 6.94 -6.21 2.97
N TYR A 20 6.57 -5.02 2.51
CA TYR A 20 5.51 -4.22 3.10
C TYR A 20 4.35 -4.03 2.11
N CYS A 21 3.15 -3.76 2.63
CA CYS A 21 2.01 -3.29 1.86
C CYS A 21 1.27 -2.18 2.62
N LEU A 22 0.58 -1.30 1.90
CA LEU A 22 -0.40 -0.41 2.49
C LEU A 22 -1.72 -1.18 2.70
N SER A 23 -2.30 -1.04 3.88
CA SER A 23 -3.50 -1.77 4.30
C SER A 23 -4.47 -0.85 5.02
N VAL A 24 -5.77 -1.17 4.91
CA VAL A 24 -6.85 -0.50 5.63
C VAL A 24 -7.59 -1.54 6.46
N ASP A 25 -7.68 -1.31 7.77
CA ASP A 25 -8.34 -2.22 8.72
C ASP A 25 -7.82 -3.67 8.68
N GLY A 26 -6.60 -3.88 8.18
CA GLY A 26 -5.94 -5.19 8.08
C GLY A 26 -6.01 -5.83 6.69
N GLU A 27 -6.82 -5.28 5.79
CA GLU A 27 -6.94 -5.71 4.39
C GLU A 27 -5.97 -4.93 3.51
N MET A 28 -5.33 -5.60 2.56
CA MET A 28 -4.35 -4.98 1.66
C MET A 28 -5.06 -4.15 0.59
N LEU A 29 -4.50 -3.02 0.17
CA LEU A 29 -5.03 -2.33 -1.01
C LEU A 29 -4.68 -3.08 -2.31
N SER A 30 -5.62 -3.16 -3.23
CA SER A 30 -5.47 -3.85 -4.51
C SER A 30 -4.42 -3.21 -5.41
N HIS A 31 -3.81 -4.02 -6.28
CA HIS A 31 -2.94 -3.56 -7.36
C HIS A 31 -1.67 -2.83 -6.93
N GLN A 32 -1.22 -3.01 -5.68
CA GLN A 32 0.08 -2.51 -5.23
C GLN A 32 1.21 -3.28 -5.92
N THR A 33 2.16 -2.55 -6.52
CA THR A 33 3.27 -3.16 -7.26
C THR A 33 4.64 -2.89 -6.66
N ASP A 34 4.82 -1.74 -6.04
CA ASP A 34 6.11 -1.36 -5.44
C ASP A 34 5.91 -0.51 -4.19
N ILE A 35 6.76 -0.73 -3.19
CA ILE A 35 6.86 0.10 -2.00
C ILE A 35 8.31 0.50 -1.78
N LYS A 36 8.55 1.80 -1.80
CA LYS A 36 9.84 2.41 -1.51
C LYS A 36 9.79 3.13 -0.17
N ILE A 37 10.67 2.76 0.74
CA ILE A 37 10.86 3.45 2.02
C ILE A 37 12.21 4.15 1.96
N GLU A 38 12.19 5.48 1.96
CA GLU A 38 13.41 6.27 1.97
C GLU A 38 13.63 6.83 3.36
N THR A 39 14.66 6.34 4.03
CA THR A 39 15.14 6.90 5.29
C THR A 39 16.40 7.70 5.00
N THR A 40 16.24 8.86 4.37
CA THR A 40 17.34 9.82 4.29
C THR A 40 17.67 10.34 5.69
N SER A 41 18.95 10.65 5.92
CA SER A 41 19.45 11.26 7.17
C SER A 41 18.49 12.38 7.64
N PRO A 42 18.23 12.53 8.96
CA PRO A 42 17.19 13.40 9.51
C PRO A 42 17.10 14.77 8.83
N PRO A 43 15.89 15.29 8.56
CA PRO A 43 14.66 15.08 9.34
C PRO A 43 13.52 14.33 8.61
N HIS A 44 13.73 13.83 7.40
CA HIS A 44 12.62 13.35 6.57
C HIS A 44 12.79 11.88 6.17
N SER A 45 11.83 11.07 6.58
CA SER A 45 11.58 9.75 6.01
C SER A 45 10.36 9.85 5.09
N SER A 46 10.42 9.19 3.94
CA SER A 46 9.32 9.13 2.98
C SER A 46 8.93 7.68 2.70
N ILE A 47 7.66 7.48 2.36
CA ILE A 47 7.15 6.21 1.85
C ILE A 47 6.43 6.53 0.55
N SER A 48 6.83 5.85 -0.53
CA SER A 48 6.15 5.89 -1.81
C SER A 48 5.53 4.52 -2.07
N VAL A 49 4.26 4.49 -2.47
CA VAL A 49 3.54 3.27 -2.84
C VAL A 49 3.06 3.45 -4.27
N SER A 50 3.38 2.50 -5.13
CA SER A 50 2.97 2.49 -6.52
C SER A 50 1.83 1.49 -6.72
N PHE A 51 0.80 1.93 -7.43
CA PHE A 51 -0.35 1.11 -7.81
C PHE A 51 -0.36 0.96 -9.32
N LEU A 52 -0.59 -0.27 -9.80
CA LEU A 52 -0.91 -0.51 -11.19
C LEU A 52 -2.39 -0.19 -11.41
N TRP A 53 -2.68 0.57 -12.46
CA TRP A 53 -4.05 0.79 -12.90
C TRP A 53 -4.16 0.42 -14.38
N HIS A 54 -5.35 0.03 -14.79
CA HIS A 54 -5.65 -0.28 -16.19
C HIS A 54 -6.68 0.71 -16.74
N PRO A 55 -6.57 1.15 -18.00
CA PRO A 55 -7.55 2.05 -18.61
C PRO A 55 -8.99 1.53 -18.55
N SER A 56 -9.18 0.20 -18.51
CA SER A 56 -10.47 -0.44 -18.38
C SER A 56 -11.14 -0.27 -17.00
N VAL A 57 -10.42 0.25 -16.00
CA VAL A 57 -10.94 0.47 -14.63
C VAL A 57 -11.00 1.96 -14.25
N VAL A 58 -10.85 2.87 -15.22
CA VAL A 58 -10.96 4.32 -15.01
C VAL A 58 -12.22 4.82 -15.71
N ASP A 59 -13.24 5.12 -14.92
CA ASP A 59 -14.43 5.84 -15.38
C ASP A 59 -14.23 7.35 -15.16
N ASP A 60 -14.00 7.77 -13.90
CA ASP A 60 -13.69 9.16 -13.51
C ASP A 60 -12.27 9.31 -12.91
N ALA A 61 -11.81 8.31 -12.15
CA ALA A 61 -10.46 8.25 -11.56
C ALA A 61 -9.99 6.78 -11.42
N PRO A 62 -8.69 6.52 -11.20
CA PRO A 62 -8.21 5.18 -10.84
C PRO A 62 -8.74 4.77 -9.46
N ASP A 63 -9.64 3.80 -9.45
CA ASP A 63 -10.14 3.22 -8.20
C ASP A 63 -9.13 2.24 -7.60
N ILE A 64 -8.95 2.33 -6.29
CA ILE A 64 -8.14 1.41 -5.49
C ILE A 64 -9.07 0.76 -4.47
N HIS A 65 -9.15 -0.57 -4.50
CA HIS A 65 -10.04 -1.36 -3.64
C HIS A 65 -9.24 -2.06 -2.53
N LEU A 66 -9.95 -2.77 -1.65
CA LEU A 66 -9.34 -3.72 -0.71
C LEU A 66 -9.30 -5.11 -1.36
N GLU A 67 -8.24 -5.87 -1.09
CA GLU A 67 -8.05 -7.29 -1.46
C GLU A 67 -8.50 -8.25 -0.35
#